data_AF-A0A9I9CC97-F1
#
_entry.id   AF-A0A9I9CC97-F1
#
_cell.length_a   1.000
_cell.length_b   1.000
_cell.length_c   1.000
_cell.angle_alpha   90.00
_cell.angle_beta   90.00
_cell.angle_gamma   90.00
#
_symmetry.space_group_name_H-M   'P 1'
#
loop_
_entity.id
_entity.type
_entity.pdbx_description
1 polymer ?
#
loop_
_entity_poly.entity_id
_entity_poly.type
_entity_poly.pdbx_seq_one_letter_code
_entity_poly.pdbx_strand_id
1 'polypeptide(L)'
;MTLLTKFCVLLFLLAMVFSSTVEASRGDAEVSPAARIKLDGAFDCLRSLPQLGKCIDDIRAIFRNRHKWKISLNCCHAIKNIEHECWPEYLNLMGFTAKEIGIIDENCKIN
;
A
#
# COMPACT_ATOMS: atom_id res chain seq x y z
N MET A 1 35.19 -18.39 19.66
CA MET A 1 35.29 -17.94 18.26
C MET A 1 33.94 -17.43 17.71
N THR A 2 32.86 -18.21 17.78
CA THR A 2 31.56 -17.89 17.17
C THR A 2 30.84 -16.66 17.76
N LEU A 3 31.01 -16.38 19.06
CA LEU A 3 30.44 -15.21 19.72
C LEU A 3 31.10 -13.90 19.24
N LEU A 4 32.42 -13.93 19.07
CA LEU A 4 33.20 -12.80 18.56
C LEU A 4 32.80 -12.49 17.12
N THR A 5 32.66 -13.53 16.28
CA THR A 5 32.20 -13.38 14.88
C THR A 5 30.81 -12.77 14.80
N LYS A 6 29.86 -13.22 15.63
CA LYS A 6 28.49 -12.65 15.67
C LYS A 6 28.50 -11.18 16.07
N PHE A 7 29.33 -10.80 17.04
CA PHE A 7 29.46 -9.41 17.48
C PHE A 7 30.06 -8.52 16.36
N CYS A 8 31.11 -9.00 15.69
CA CYS A 8 31.69 -8.30 14.54
C CYS A 8 30.69 -8.13 13.39
N VAL A 9 29.92 -9.16 13.05
CA VAL A 9 28.88 -9.08 12.00
C VAL A 9 27.79 -8.08 12.39
N LEU A 10 27.34 -8.09 13.65
CA LEU A 10 26.33 -7.15 14.13
C LEU A 10 26.81 -5.69 14.06
N LEU A 11 28.04 -5.42 14.49
CA LEU A 11 28.65 -4.08 14.40
C LEU A 11 28.77 -3.60 12.95
N PHE A 12 29.13 -4.49 12.03
CA PHE A 12 29.27 -4.16 10.61
C PHE A 12 27.93 -3.81 9.97
N LEU A 13 26.87 -4.57 10.30
CA LEU A 13 25.51 -4.29 9.85
C LEU A 13 25.01 -2.92 10.36
N LEU A 14 25.27 -2.60 11.63
CA LEU A 14 24.89 -1.30 12.20
C LEU A 14 25.62 -0.14 11.51
N ALA A 15 26.92 -0.28 11.21
CA ALA A 15 27.70 0.76 10.53
C ALA A 15 27.20 1.08 9.11
N MET A 16 26.72 0.07 8.38
CA MET A 16 26.15 0.29 7.04
C MET A 16 24.85 1.12 7.08
N VAL A 17 24.04 0.99 8.14
CA VAL A 17 22.80 1.78 8.29
C VAL A 17 23.12 3.27 8.49
N PHE A 18 24.17 3.59 9.26
CA PHE A 18 24.58 4.98 9.54
C PHE A 18 25.25 5.70 8.35
N SER A 19 25.72 4.97 7.33
CA SER A 19 26.37 5.58 6.16
C SER A 19 25.38 6.24 5.18
N SER A 20 24.08 6.24 5.49
CA SER A 20 23.00 6.72 4.61
C SER A 20 22.70 8.23 4.68
N THR A 21 23.50 9.06 5.35
CA THR A 21 23.18 10.50 5.47
C THR A 21 24.35 11.43 5.14
N VAL A 22 24.78 11.47 3.87
CA VAL A 22 25.41 12.66 3.28
C VAL A 22 25.04 12.74 1.80
N GLU A 23 24.02 13.53 1.49
CA GLU A 23 23.92 14.51 0.37
C GLU A 23 22.45 14.91 0.19
N ALA A 24 22.09 16.09 0.70
CA ALA A 24 20.96 16.85 0.17
C ALA A 24 21.48 18.23 -0.23
N SER A 25 21.71 18.33 -1.54
CA SER A 25 22.07 19.51 -2.30
C SER A 25 21.29 20.76 -1.89
N ARG A 26 22.01 21.88 -1.73
CA ARG A 26 21.47 23.23 -1.61
C ARG A 26 21.03 23.68 -3.00
N GLY A 27 19.72 23.58 -3.28
CA GLY A 27 19.10 24.15 -4.46
C GLY A 27 17.87 24.95 -4.06
N ASP A 28 17.99 26.27 -3.98
CA ASP A 28 16.87 27.21 -3.98
C ASP A 28 16.17 27.09 -5.34
N ALA A 29 15.24 26.15 -5.45
CA ALA A 29 14.13 26.28 -6.36
C ALA A 29 13.00 26.93 -5.56
N GLU A 30 12.61 28.15 -5.93
CA GLU A 30 11.42 28.81 -5.42
C GLU A 30 10.19 27.98 -5.84
N VAL A 31 9.91 26.92 -5.09
CA VAL A 31 8.70 26.12 -5.24
C VAL A 31 7.58 26.98 -4.68
N SER A 32 6.80 27.61 -5.58
CA SER A 32 5.56 28.29 -5.20
C SER A 32 4.75 27.36 -4.30
N PRO A 33 4.38 27.77 -3.07
CA PRO A 33 3.62 26.92 -2.16
C PRO A 33 2.27 26.46 -2.73
N ALA A 34 1.75 27.12 -3.76
CA ALA A 34 0.55 26.74 -4.50
C ALA A 34 0.77 25.58 -5.50
N ALA A 35 2.02 25.26 -5.83
CA ALA A 35 2.41 24.05 -6.55
C ALA A 35 2.58 22.83 -5.63
N ARG A 36 2.39 23.00 -4.30
CA ARG A 36 2.07 21.88 -3.41
C ARG A 36 0.77 21.30 -3.96
N ILE A 37 0.93 20.18 -4.65
CA ILE A 37 -0.06 19.35 -5.32
C ILE A 37 -1.48 19.81 -5.01
N LYS A 38 -2.25 20.20 -6.04
CA LYS A 38 -3.70 20.32 -5.90
C LYS A 38 -4.24 18.91 -5.66
N LEU A 39 -4.25 18.55 -4.38
CA LEU A 39 -4.29 17.18 -3.87
C LEU A 39 -5.73 16.77 -3.55
N ASP A 40 -6.75 17.43 -4.11
CA ASP A 40 -8.14 17.14 -3.76
C ASP A 40 -8.46 15.65 -4.02
N GLY A 41 -8.12 15.13 -5.20
CA GLY A 41 -8.25 13.68 -5.48
C GLY A 41 -7.19 12.79 -4.82
N ALA A 42 -5.96 13.29 -4.66
CA ALA A 42 -4.88 12.51 -4.06
C ALA A 42 -5.02 12.37 -2.53
N PHE A 43 -5.65 13.31 -1.83
CA PHE A 43 -6.02 13.15 -0.43
C PHE A 43 -7.07 12.05 -0.26
N ASP A 44 -8.00 11.91 -1.20
CA ASP A 44 -9.00 10.84 -1.15
C ASP A 44 -8.36 9.46 -1.39
N CYS A 45 -7.36 9.38 -2.28
CA CYS A 45 -6.51 8.20 -2.44
C CYS A 45 -5.76 7.84 -1.15
N LEU A 46 -5.08 8.82 -0.56
CA LEU A 46 -4.32 8.62 0.68
C LEU A 46 -5.22 8.25 1.86
N ARG A 47 -6.42 8.85 1.95
CA ARG A 47 -7.41 8.53 3.00
C ARG A 47 -7.94 7.10 2.89
N SER A 48 -7.96 6.54 1.69
CA SER A 48 -8.48 5.20 1.43
C SER A 48 -7.46 4.09 1.71
N LEU A 49 -6.16 4.39 1.68
CA LEU A 49 -5.06 3.41 1.85
C LEU A 49 -5.15 2.56 3.13
N PRO A 50 -5.42 3.10 4.33
CA PRO A 50 -5.46 2.28 5.54
C PRO A 50 -6.60 1.26 5.52
N GLN A 51 -7.76 1.68 4.99
CA GLN A 51 -8.92 0.82 4.85
C GLN A 51 -8.70 -0.26 3.80
N LEU A 52 -8.00 0.10 2.72
CA LEU A 52 -7.63 -0.81 1.64
C LEU A 52 -6.62 -1.87 2.10
N GLY A 53 -5.65 -1.52 2.95
CA GLY A 53 -4.74 -2.49 3.56
C GLY A 53 -5.49 -3.58 4.33
N LYS A 54 -6.43 -3.16 5.19
CA LYS A 54 -7.29 -4.09 5.95
C LYS A 54 -8.19 -4.94 5.03
N CYS A 55 -8.69 -4.35 3.95
CA CYS A 55 -9.46 -5.05 2.93
C CYS A 55 -8.71 -6.20 2.30
N ILE A 56 -7.46 -5.99 1.90
CA ILE A 56 -6.71 -7.01 1.18
C ILE A 56 -6.53 -8.27 2.03
N ASP A 57 -6.28 -8.12 3.32
CA ASP A 57 -6.16 -9.26 4.23
C ASP A 57 -7.49 -10.00 4.40
N ASP A 58 -8.60 -9.25 4.55
CA ASP A 58 -9.95 -9.79 4.63
C ASP A 58 -10.32 -10.54 3.32
N ILE A 59 -10.02 -9.97 2.15
CA ILE A 59 -10.28 -10.54 0.82
C ILE A 59 -9.45 -11.79 0.58
N ARG A 60 -8.14 -11.78 0.86
CA ARG A 60 -7.31 -12.99 0.73
C ARG A 60 -7.79 -14.11 1.66
N ALA A 61 -8.38 -13.77 2.81
CA ALA A 61 -8.97 -14.75 3.69
C ALA A 61 -10.23 -15.42 3.11
N ILE A 62 -11.00 -14.73 2.26
CA ILE A 62 -12.14 -15.31 1.52
C ILE A 62 -11.68 -16.45 0.61
N PHE A 63 -10.61 -16.21 -0.15
CA PHE A 63 -10.09 -17.19 -1.10
C PHE A 63 -9.42 -18.39 -0.42
N ARG A 64 -8.82 -18.20 0.77
CA ARG A 64 -8.24 -19.30 1.57
C ARG A 64 -9.29 -20.10 2.33
N ASN A 65 -10.27 -19.42 2.93
CA ASN A 65 -11.33 -20.04 3.72
C ASN A 65 -12.66 -19.86 3.00
N ARG A 66 -13.08 -20.90 2.26
CA ARG A 66 -14.33 -20.98 1.46
C ARG A 66 -15.64 -20.74 2.23
N HIS A 67 -15.60 -20.35 3.50
CA HIS A 67 -16.74 -20.07 4.38
C HIS A 67 -16.97 -18.58 4.65
N LYS A 68 -16.10 -17.67 4.20
CA LYS A 68 -16.32 -16.23 4.31
C LYS A 68 -16.51 -15.63 2.93
N TRP A 69 -17.75 -15.31 2.56
CA TRP A 69 -18.11 -14.74 1.25
C TRP A 69 -18.69 -13.33 1.40
N LYS A 70 -18.24 -12.57 2.40
CA LYS A 70 -18.80 -11.24 2.65
C LYS A 70 -17.69 -10.21 2.81
N ILE A 71 -17.51 -9.42 1.76
CA ILE A 71 -16.71 -8.20 1.80
C ILE A 71 -17.58 -7.12 2.46
N SER A 72 -17.02 -6.36 3.40
CA SER A 72 -17.77 -5.29 4.05
C SER A 72 -18.05 -4.14 3.06
N LEU A 73 -19.16 -3.43 3.24
CA LEU A 73 -19.55 -2.29 2.38
C LEU A 73 -18.44 -1.23 2.33
N ASN A 74 -17.87 -0.91 3.49
CA ASN A 74 -16.73 -0.02 3.62
C ASN A 74 -15.56 -0.48 2.76
N CYS A 75 -15.33 -1.79 2.70
CA CYS A 75 -14.25 -2.33 1.92
C CYS A 75 -14.49 -2.21 0.41
N CYS A 76 -15.72 -2.49 -0.04
CA CYS A 76 -16.11 -2.27 -1.44
C CYS A 76 -16.00 -0.80 -1.86
N HIS A 77 -16.36 0.14 -1.00
CA HIS A 77 -16.14 1.56 -1.26
C HIS A 77 -14.66 1.92 -1.38
N ALA A 78 -13.80 1.38 -0.52
CA ALA A 78 -12.36 1.65 -0.58
C ALA A 78 -11.72 1.11 -1.86
N ILE A 79 -12.09 -0.11 -2.28
CA ILE A 79 -11.62 -0.72 -3.54
C ILE A 79 -12.06 0.12 -4.72
N LYS A 80 -13.37 0.45 -4.80
CA LYS A 80 -13.93 1.25 -5.89
C LYS A 80 -13.25 2.62 -5.98
N ASN A 81 -13.04 3.29 -4.85
CA ASN A 81 -12.39 4.58 -4.83
C ASN A 81 -10.95 4.49 -5.36
N ILE A 82 -10.19 3.46 -4.96
CA ILE A 82 -8.82 3.31 -5.43
C ILE A 82 -8.75 2.95 -6.91
N GLU A 83 -9.58 2.03 -7.40
CA GLU A 83 -9.48 1.53 -8.77
C GLU A 83 -9.94 2.57 -9.80
N HIS A 84 -10.89 3.43 -9.43
CA HIS A 84 -11.38 4.48 -10.32
C HIS A 84 -10.61 5.79 -10.22
N GLU A 85 -10.32 6.25 -9.00
CA GLU A 85 -9.83 7.62 -8.78
C GLU A 85 -8.30 7.71 -8.66
N CYS A 86 -7.63 6.58 -8.37
CA CYS A 86 -6.24 6.62 -7.90
C CYS A 86 -5.29 5.76 -8.73
N TRP A 87 -5.52 4.46 -8.72
CA TRP A 87 -4.68 3.44 -9.34
C TRP A 87 -5.56 2.40 -10.02
N PRO A 88 -5.89 2.64 -11.30
CA PRO A 88 -6.41 1.59 -12.16
C PRO A 88 -5.52 0.35 -12.04
N GLU A 89 -6.13 -0.83 -11.93
CA GLU A 89 -5.44 -2.12 -11.75
C GLU A 89 -4.76 -2.35 -10.39
N TYR A 90 -5.09 -1.58 -9.35
CA TYR A 90 -4.55 -1.79 -8.00
C TYR A 90 -4.64 -3.24 -7.51
N LEU A 91 -5.76 -3.93 -7.72
CA LEU A 91 -5.91 -5.32 -7.31
C LEU A 91 -4.95 -6.26 -8.05
N ASN A 92 -4.71 -6.02 -9.35
CA ASN A 92 -3.73 -6.80 -10.11
C ASN A 92 -2.31 -6.59 -9.54
N LEU A 93 -1.94 -5.34 -9.24
CA LEU A 93 -0.66 -5.01 -8.58
C LEU A 93 -0.50 -5.69 -7.20
N MET A 94 -1.62 -5.92 -6.49
CA MET A 94 -1.65 -6.65 -5.22
C MET A 94 -1.60 -8.18 -5.37
N GLY A 95 -1.48 -8.68 -6.61
CA GLY A 95 -1.34 -10.09 -6.96
C GLY A 95 -2.65 -10.84 -7.14
N PHE A 96 -3.79 -10.14 -7.28
CA PHE A 96 -5.06 -10.80 -7.58
C PHE A 96 -5.16 -11.13 -9.07
N THR A 97 -5.66 -12.33 -9.36
CA THR A 97 -5.93 -12.77 -10.73
C THR A 97 -7.23 -12.17 -11.27
N ALA A 98 -7.39 -12.11 -12.59
CA ALA A 98 -8.63 -11.64 -13.22
C ALA A 98 -9.89 -12.40 -12.74
N LYS A 99 -9.75 -13.70 -12.43
CA LYS A 99 -10.84 -14.50 -11.86
C LYS A 99 -11.21 -14.06 -10.46
N GLU A 100 -10.23 -13.79 -9.62
CA GLU A 100 -10.46 -13.32 -8.24
C GLU A 100 -11.03 -11.90 -8.23
N ILE A 101 -10.56 -11.03 -9.12
CA ILE A 101 -11.11 -9.68 -9.30
C ILE A 101 -12.59 -9.75 -9.69
N GLY A 102 -12.96 -10.61 -10.64
CA GLY A 102 -14.37 -10.82 -10.99
C GLY A 102 -15.24 -11.28 -9.80
N ILE A 103 -14.69 -12.12 -8.92
CA ILE A 103 -15.39 -12.54 -7.69
C ILE A 103 -15.50 -11.37 -6.69
N ILE A 104 -14.44 -10.57 -6.53
CA ILE A 104 -14.45 -9.37 -5.66
C ILE A 104 -15.53 -8.40 -6.15
N ASP A 105 -15.59 -8.13 -7.46
CA ASP A 105 -16.59 -7.25 -8.06
C ASP A 105 -18.01 -7.74 -7.82
N GLU A 106 -18.26 -9.04 -8.01
CA GLU A 106 -19.57 -9.64 -7.72
C GLU A 106 -19.97 -9.49 -6.25
N ASN A 107 -19.03 -9.63 -5.32
CA ASN A 107 -19.26 -9.45 -3.89
C ASN A 107 -19.45 -7.97 -3.49
N CYS A 108 -18.99 -7.05 -4.34
CA CYS A 108 -19.06 -5.61 -4.12
C CYS A 108 -20.16 -4.90 -4.91
N LYS A 109 -21.03 -5.64 -5.62
CA LYS A 109 -22.27 -5.09 -6.18
C LYS A 109 -23.21 -4.71 -5.04
N ILE A 110 -23.23 -3.43 -4.69
CA ILE A 110 -24.18 -2.84 -3.75
C ILE A 110 -25.51 -2.66 -4.50
N ASN A 111 -26.58 -3.31 -4.04
CA ASN A 111 -27.95 -2.99 -4.43
C ASN A 111 -28.54 -1.97 -3.46
#